data_AF-A0AAW0QCF1-F1
#
_entry.id   AF-A0AAW0QCF1-F1
#
_cell.length_a   1.000
_cell.length_b   1.000
_cell.length_c   1.000
_cell.angle_alpha   90.00
_cell.angle_beta   90.00
_cell.angle_gamma   90.00
#
_symmetry.space_group_name_H-M   'P 1'
#
loop_
_entity.id
_entity.type
_entity.pdbx_description
1 polymer ?
#
loop_
_entity_poly.entity_id
_entity_poly.type
_entity_poly.pdbx_seq_one_letter_code
_entity_poly.pdbx_strand_id
1 'polypeptide(L)'
;MALMGIITTATTLLCFILVHSAQAKASSVAPKCCTSYTRSPVPFYRITGVATQTFKENCNLDAIIFFTVKKNQICANPRDRWVLIILRKLSDRLKKMAERSALDQRNKGINLTTSTTERYRNITEALTVSTAA
;
A
#
# COMPACT_ATOMS: atom_id res chain seq x y z
N MET A 1 -13.54 61.71 -9.23
CA MET A 1 -12.73 61.02 -10.27
C MET A 1 -11.66 60.09 -9.71
N ALA A 2 -11.02 60.39 -8.55
CA ALA A 2 -9.99 59.52 -7.95
C ALA A 2 -10.54 58.23 -7.30
N LEU A 3 -11.74 58.26 -6.71
CA LEU A 3 -12.32 57.10 -6.00
C LEU A 3 -12.70 55.95 -6.95
N MET A 4 -13.21 56.27 -8.14
CA MET A 4 -13.66 55.28 -9.13
C MET A 4 -12.49 54.55 -9.80
N GLY A 5 -11.31 55.19 -9.88
CA GLY A 5 -10.09 54.57 -10.41
C GLY A 5 -9.46 53.55 -9.45
N ILE A 6 -9.64 53.73 -8.14
CA ILE A 6 -9.14 52.79 -7.13
C ILE A 6 -9.96 51.50 -7.13
N ILE A 7 -11.28 51.60 -7.38
CA ILE A 7 -12.18 50.44 -7.43
C ILE A 7 -11.89 49.59 -8.68
N THR A 8 -11.57 50.21 -9.83
CA THR A 8 -11.26 49.46 -11.06
C THR A 8 -9.88 48.79 -11.00
N THR A 9 -8.89 49.40 -10.35
CA THR A 9 -7.57 48.77 -10.17
C THR A 9 -7.61 47.63 -9.15
N ALA A 10 -8.38 47.77 -8.06
CA ALA A 10 -8.53 46.72 -7.06
C ALA A 10 -9.25 45.48 -7.64
N THR A 11 -10.29 45.68 -8.45
CA THR A 11 -11.03 44.58 -9.08
C THR A 11 -10.19 43.83 -10.12
N THR A 12 -9.41 44.54 -10.93
CA THR A 12 -8.50 43.91 -11.91
C THR A 12 -7.38 43.11 -11.23
N LEU A 13 -6.76 43.66 -10.19
CA LEU A 13 -5.74 42.95 -9.39
C LEU A 13 -6.32 41.69 -8.73
N LEU A 14 -7.52 41.77 -8.15
CA LEU A 14 -8.18 40.61 -7.54
C LEU A 14 -8.47 39.52 -8.57
N CYS A 15 -8.95 39.87 -9.76
CA CYS A 15 -9.17 38.92 -10.86
C CYS A 15 -7.88 38.25 -11.32
N PHE A 16 -6.76 38.99 -11.41
CA PHE A 16 -5.45 38.43 -11.76
C PHE A 16 -4.95 37.41 -10.74
N ILE A 17 -5.13 37.68 -9.44
CA ILE A 17 -4.73 36.75 -8.37
C ILE A 17 -5.61 35.49 -8.37
N LEU A 18 -6.91 35.61 -8.63
CA LEU A 18 -7.82 34.45 -8.73
C LEU A 18 -7.50 33.56 -9.94
N VAL A 19 -7.10 34.14 -11.08
CA VAL A 19 -6.66 33.37 -12.28
C VAL A 19 -5.34 32.63 -12.02
N HIS A 20 -4.42 33.23 -11.24
CA HIS A 20 -3.14 32.60 -10.90
C HIS A 20 -3.25 31.51 -9.82
N SER A 21 -4.17 31.64 -8.86
CA SER A 21 -4.32 30.66 -7.77
C SER A 21 -5.05 29.38 -8.19
N ALA A 22 -5.71 29.37 -9.35
CA ALA A 22 -6.41 28.20 -9.91
C ALA A 22 -5.48 27.09 -10.46
N GLN A 23 -4.16 27.20 -10.30
CA GLN A 23 -3.20 26.20 -10.77
C GLN A 23 -2.72 25.25 -9.67
N ALA A 24 -3.64 24.77 -8.84
CA ALA A 24 -3.46 23.48 -8.18
C ALA A 24 -3.75 22.36 -9.19
N LYS A 25 -2.90 22.22 -10.21
CA LYS A 25 -2.86 21.01 -11.03
C LYS A 25 -2.26 19.91 -10.16
N ALA A 26 -3.09 19.29 -9.34
CA ALA A 26 -2.84 17.91 -8.94
C ALA A 26 -2.83 17.11 -10.24
N SER A 27 -1.63 16.93 -10.81
CA SER A 27 -1.41 16.00 -11.91
C SER A 27 -1.53 14.60 -11.32
N SER A 28 -2.75 14.21 -10.95
CA SER A 28 -3.13 12.81 -10.94
C SER A 28 -3.12 12.39 -12.39
N VAL A 29 -1.94 12.04 -12.90
CA VAL A 29 -1.83 11.24 -14.12
C VAL A 29 -2.69 10.02 -13.83
N ALA A 30 -3.92 10.01 -14.35
CA ALA A 30 -4.75 8.83 -14.33
C ALA A 30 -3.86 7.68 -14.81
N PRO A 31 -3.78 6.55 -14.08
CA PRO A 31 -2.86 5.49 -14.43
C PRO A 31 -3.17 5.06 -15.86
N LYS A 32 -2.25 5.39 -16.78
CA LYS A 32 -2.38 5.02 -18.19
C LYS A 32 -2.34 3.49 -18.25
N CYS A 33 -3.28 2.92 -18.98
CA CYS A 33 -3.30 1.49 -19.21
C CYS A 33 -2.02 1.04 -19.91
N CYS A 34 -1.62 -0.21 -19.67
CA CYS A 34 -0.54 -0.83 -20.40
C CYS A 34 -0.92 -0.95 -21.87
N THR A 35 -0.07 -0.44 -22.76
CA THR A 35 -0.20 -0.56 -24.21
C THR A 35 0.81 -1.51 -24.83
N SER A 36 1.87 -1.87 -24.09
CA SER A 36 2.92 -2.79 -24.53
C SER A 36 3.58 -3.51 -23.36
N TYR A 37 4.28 -4.61 -23.66
CA TYR A 37 5.03 -5.38 -22.68
C TYR A 37 6.51 -5.00 -22.63
N THR A 38 7.06 -5.02 -21.43
CA THR A 38 8.50 -4.97 -21.20
C THR A 38 9.11 -6.33 -21.50
N ARG A 39 10.09 -6.36 -22.39
CA ARG A 39 10.75 -7.61 -22.82
C ARG A 39 11.78 -8.11 -21.82
N SER A 40 12.37 -7.21 -21.04
CA SER A 40 13.48 -7.52 -20.15
C SER A 40 13.00 -7.89 -18.75
N PRO A 41 13.57 -8.95 -18.14
CA PRO A 41 13.24 -9.32 -16.77
C PRO A 41 13.53 -8.20 -15.78
N VAL A 42 12.61 -8.00 -14.84
CA VAL A 42 12.80 -7.07 -13.73
C VAL A 42 13.41 -7.80 -12.53
N PRO A 43 14.48 -7.27 -11.92
CA PRO A 43 15.02 -7.86 -10.70
C PRO A 43 14.00 -7.82 -9.56
N PHE A 44 13.77 -8.98 -8.92
CA PHE A 44 12.74 -9.17 -7.90
C PHE A 44 12.83 -8.16 -6.75
N TYR A 45 14.04 -7.81 -6.31
CA TYR A 45 14.27 -6.90 -5.19
C TYR A 45 13.83 -5.45 -5.46
N ARG A 46 13.61 -5.09 -6.75
CA ARG A 46 13.11 -3.76 -7.12
C ARG A 46 11.59 -3.68 -7.10
N ILE A 47 10.89 -4.81 -7.00
CA ILE A 47 9.43 -4.90 -7.10
C ILE A 47 8.83 -4.63 -5.72
N THR A 48 7.97 -3.62 -5.64
CA THR A 48 7.28 -3.19 -4.42
C THR A 48 5.81 -3.57 -4.42
N GLY A 49 5.23 -3.84 -5.59
CA GLY A 49 3.83 -4.21 -5.70
C GLY A 49 3.51 -4.85 -7.05
N VAL A 50 2.35 -5.49 -7.12
CA VAL A 50 1.82 -6.11 -8.33
C VAL A 50 0.35 -5.73 -8.48
N ALA A 51 -0.06 -5.40 -9.71
CA ALA A 51 -1.46 -5.27 -10.08
C ALA A 51 -1.73 -6.06 -11.37
N THR A 52 -3.00 -6.38 -11.61
CA THR A 52 -3.44 -7.03 -12.84
C THR A 52 -4.27 -6.06 -13.65
N GLN A 53 -3.94 -5.93 -14.93
CA GLN A 53 -4.78 -5.27 -15.93
C GLN A 53 -5.46 -6.35 -16.76
N THR A 54 -6.78 -6.27 -16.85
CA THR A 54 -7.59 -7.13 -17.73
C THR A 54 -8.03 -6.37 -18.97
N PHE A 55 -8.27 -7.12 -20.03
CA PHE A 55 -8.85 -6.62 -21.27
C PHE A 55 -10.25 -6.04 -20.98
N LYS A 56 -10.44 -4.74 -21.25
CA LYS A 56 -11.70 -4.00 -21.12
C LYS A 56 -11.80 -2.98 -22.26
N GLU A 57 -12.98 -2.40 -22.50
CA GLU A 57 -13.22 -1.48 -23.63
C GLU A 57 -12.19 -0.34 -23.76
N ASN A 58 -11.60 0.13 -22.66
CA ASN A 58 -10.56 1.17 -22.66
C ASN A 58 -9.11 0.64 -22.55
N CYS A 59 -8.92 -0.65 -22.31
CA CYS A 59 -7.62 -1.28 -22.05
C CYS A 59 -7.54 -2.61 -22.82
N ASN A 60 -7.01 -2.58 -24.04
CA ASN A 60 -7.03 -3.75 -24.94
C ASN A 60 -5.83 -4.70 -24.75
N LEU A 61 -5.25 -4.74 -23.54
CA LEU A 61 -4.04 -5.52 -23.26
C LEU A 61 -4.11 -6.12 -21.85
N ASP A 62 -4.08 -7.45 -21.76
CA ASP A 62 -3.91 -8.15 -20.49
C ASP A 62 -2.47 -8.01 -20.02
N ALA A 63 -2.23 -7.50 -18.82
CA ALA A 63 -0.88 -7.30 -18.30
C ALA A 63 -0.78 -7.54 -16.80
N ILE A 64 0.38 -8.06 -16.39
CA ILE A 64 0.82 -7.96 -15.01
C ILE A 64 1.62 -6.67 -14.87
N ILE A 65 1.22 -5.82 -13.94
CA ILE A 65 1.86 -4.55 -13.66
C ILE A 65 2.74 -4.72 -12.44
N PHE A 66 4.06 -4.60 -12.61
CA PHE A 66 5.01 -4.51 -11.51
C PHE A 66 5.29 -3.06 -11.16
N PHE A 67 5.07 -2.70 -9.90
CA PHE A 67 5.53 -1.42 -9.35
C PHE A 67 6.94 -1.58 -8.84
N THR A 68 7.80 -0.61 -9.16
CA THR A 68 9.19 -0.62 -8.74
C THR A 68 9.47 0.44 -7.66
N VAL A 69 10.57 0.28 -6.93
CA VAL A 69 11.05 1.27 -5.95
C VAL A 69 11.17 2.69 -6.50
N LYS A 70 11.46 2.84 -7.81
CA LYS A 70 11.52 4.15 -8.50
C LYS A 70 10.15 4.67 -8.94
N LYS A 71 9.05 4.09 -8.45
CA LYS A 71 7.66 4.38 -8.84
C LYS A 71 7.37 4.18 -10.34
N ASN A 72 8.21 3.41 -11.04
CA ASN A 72 7.95 3.07 -12.43
C ASN A 72 6.97 1.90 -12.50
N GLN A 73 5.96 2.05 -13.36
CA GLN A 73 5.03 0.99 -13.75
C GLN A 73 5.67 0.16 -14.87
N ILE A 74 5.85 -1.14 -14.62
CA ILE A 74 6.37 -2.08 -15.61
C ILE A 74 5.23 -3.01 -16.04
N CYS A 75 4.79 -2.87 -17.28
CA CYS A 75 3.83 -3.75 -17.91
C CYS A 75 4.53 -5.02 -18.39
N ALA A 76 4.06 -6.18 -17.95
CA ALA A 76 4.67 -7.47 -18.23
C ALA A 76 3.64 -8.46 -18.80
N ASN A 77 4.08 -9.31 -19.73
CA ASN A 77 3.23 -10.31 -20.34
C ASN A 77 2.96 -11.46 -19.33
N PRO A 78 1.71 -11.78 -19.00
CA PRO A 78 1.40 -12.88 -18.09
C PRO A 78 1.98 -14.24 -18.50
N ARG A 79 2.28 -14.41 -19.80
CA ARG A 79 2.81 -15.66 -20.37
C ARG A 79 4.33 -15.77 -20.31
N ASP A 80 5.03 -14.70 -19.96
CA ASP A 80 6.49 -14.72 -19.93
C ASP A 80 7.02 -15.55 -18.75
N ARG A 81 8.03 -16.39 -19.01
CA ARG A 81 8.62 -17.27 -17.99
C ARG A 81 9.15 -16.49 -16.78
N TRP A 82 9.76 -15.33 -16.99
CA TRP A 82 10.31 -14.51 -15.91
C TRP A 82 9.21 -13.91 -15.02
N VAL A 83 8.05 -13.56 -15.60
CA VAL A 83 6.86 -13.07 -14.88
C VAL A 83 6.32 -14.17 -13.98
N LEU A 84 6.15 -15.37 -14.51
CA LEU A 84 5.67 -16.53 -13.75
C LEU A 84 6.60 -16.86 -12.56
N ILE A 85 7.93 -16.77 -12.74
CA ILE A 85 8.89 -16.97 -11.66
C ILE A 85 8.73 -15.92 -10.55
N ILE A 86 8.53 -14.65 -10.92
CA ILE A 86 8.32 -13.57 -9.96
C ILE A 86 7.02 -13.77 -9.18
N LEU A 87 5.92 -14.11 -9.86
CA LEU A 87 4.63 -14.38 -9.23
C LEU A 87 4.70 -15.55 -8.24
N ARG A 88 5.41 -16.63 -8.58
CA ARG A 88 5.68 -17.74 -7.65
C ARG A 88 6.43 -17.27 -6.41
N LYS A 89 7.52 -16.52 -6.57
CA LYS A 89 8.29 -15.97 -5.45
C LYS A 89 7.46 -15.06 -4.55
N LEU A 90 6.55 -14.28 -5.12
CA LEU A 90 5.61 -13.46 -4.35
C LEU A 90 4.63 -14.34 -3.56
N SER A 91 4.06 -15.36 -4.19
CA SER A 91 3.16 -16.32 -3.52
C SER A 91 3.85 -17.00 -2.34
N ASP A 92 5.07 -17.49 -2.53
CA ASP A 92 5.84 -18.14 -1.46
C ASP A 92 6.16 -17.19 -0.30
N ARG A 93 6.45 -15.92 -0.60
CA ARG A 93 6.66 -14.90 0.44
C ARG A 93 5.39 -14.63 1.23
N LEU A 94 4.25 -14.52 0.56
CA LEU A 94 2.95 -14.29 1.21
C LEU A 94 2.56 -15.47 2.11
N LYS A 95 2.78 -16.71 1.67
CA LYS A 95 2.56 -17.90 2.50
C LYS A 95 3.42 -17.89 3.76
N LYS A 96 4.72 -17.61 3.63
CA LYS A 96 5.64 -17.51 4.78
C LYS A 96 5.25 -16.39 5.75
N MET A 97 4.78 -15.26 5.23
CA MET A 97 4.27 -14.17 6.08
C MET A 97 2.99 -14.58 6.82
N ALA A 98 2.06 -15.23 6.13
CA ALA A 98 0.83 -15.76 6.73
C ALA A 98 1.13 -16.78 7.83
N GLU A 99 2.02 -17.74 7.59
CA GLU A 99 2.48 -18.73 8.58
C GLU A 99 3.11 -18.06 9.80
N ARG A 100 3.98 -17.06 9.60
CA ARG A 100 4.58 -16.29 10.69
C ARG A 100 3.54 -15.51 11.49
N SER A 101 2.58 -14.87 10.83
CA SER A 101 1.49 -14.18 11.52
C SER A 101 0.61 -15.14 12.32
N ALA A 102 0.37 -16.36 11.82
CA ALA A 102 -0.37 -17.38 12.55
C ALA A 102 0.40 -17.88 13.78
N LEU A 103 1.73 -18.05 13.68
CA LEU A 103 2.59 -18.39 14.80
C LEU A 103 2.64 -17.28 15.85
N ASP A 104 2.73 -16.01 15.44
CA ASP A 104 2.70 -14.86 16.34
C ASP A 104 1.36 -14.76 17.09
N GLN A 105 0.25 -14.93 16.37
CA GLN A 105 -1.08 -14.97 17.01
C GLN A 105 -1.21 -16.15 17.98
N ARG A 106 -0.72 -17.34 17.62
CA ARG A 106 -0.70 -18.49 18.52
C ARG A 106 0.16 -18.23 19.75
N ASN A 107 1.37 -17.70 19.58
CA ASN A 107 2.28 -17.41 20.68
C ASN A 107 1.70 -16.33 21.61
N LYS A 108 1.00 -15.33 21.06
CA LYS A 108 0.27 -14.33 21.86
C LYS A 108 -0.85 -14.98 22.71
N GLY A 109 -1.60 -15.92 22.13
CA GLY A 109 -2.61 -16.69 22.87
C GLY A 109 -2.01 -17.57 23.94
N ILE A 110 -0.87 -18.22 23.65
CA ILE A 110 -0.11 -19.02 24.61
C ILE A 110 0.43 -18.13 25.74
N ASN A 111 1.12 -17.04 25.45
CA ASN A 111 1.66 -16.14 26.47
C ASN A 111 0.57 -15.49 27.32
N LEU A 112 -0.60 -15.17 26.75
CA LEU A 112 -1.75 -14.67 27.49
C LEU A 112 -2.33 -15.75 28.42
N THR A 113 -2.46 -16.99 27.95
CA THR A 113 -2.89 -18.12 28.78
C THR A 113 -1.85 -18.43 29.87
N THR A 114 -0.56 -18.52 29.54
CA THR A 114 0.54 -18.71 30.48
C THR A 114 0.52 -17.66 31.59
N SER A 115 0.38 -16.37 31.24
CA SER A 115 0.29 -15.26 32.21
C SER A 115 -0.94 -15.38 33.12
N THR A 116 -2.10 -15.82 32.61
CA THR A 116 -3.27 -16.09 33.44
C THR A 116 -3.11 -17.32 34.35
N THR A 117 -2.47 -18.40 33.90
CA THR A 117 -2.17 -19.58 34.74
C THR A 117 -1.16 -19.26 35.84
N GLU A 118 -0.11 -18.48 35.55
CA GLU A 118 0.83 -18.01 36.58
C GLU A 118 0.13 -17.10 37.59
N ARG A 119 -0.73 -16.18 37.13
CA ARG A 119 -1.55 -15.36 38.01
C ARG A 119 -2.48 -16.21 38.89
N TYR A 120 -3.13 -17.23 38.34
CA TYR A 120 -4.01 -18.13 39.10
C TYR A 120 -3.23 -18.98 40.11
N ARG A 121 -2.05 -19.50 39.73
CA ARG A 121 -1.17 -20.26 40.62
C ARG A 121 -0.72 -19.43 41.82
N ASN A 122 -0.25 -18.21 41.58
CA ASN A 122 0.15 -17.27 42.64
C ASN A 122 -1.03 -16.91 43.57
N ILE A 123 -2.23 -16.75 43.02
CA ILE A 123 -3.45 -16.51 43.82
C ILE A 123 -3.78 -17.73 44.69
N THR A 124 -3.67 -18.94 44.13
CA THR A 124 -3.97 -20.19 44.86
C THR A 124 -2.98 -20.39 46.00
N GLU A 125 -1.69 -20.14 45.76
CA GLU A 125 -0.64 -20.17 46.79
C GLU A 125 -0.91 -19.13 47.89
N ALA A 126 -1.30 -17.90 47.54
CA ALA A 126 -1.65 -16.86 48.52
C ALA A 126 -2.87 -17.25 49.39
N LEU A 127 -3.88 -17.89 48.80
CA LEU A 127 -5.08 -18.34 49.52
C LEU A 127 -4.77 -19.51 50.46
N THR A 128 -3.89 -20.45 50.08
CA THR A 128 -3.49 -21.57 50.95
C THR A 128 -2.67 -21.13 52.16
N VAL A 129 -1.89 -20.04 52.06
CA VAL A 129 -1.13 -19.49 53.19
C VAL A 129 -2.04 -18.85 54.24
N SER A 130 -3.18 -18.27 53.84
CA SER A 130 -4.14 -17.65 54.76
C SER A 130 -5.00 -18.63 55.56
N THR A 131 -5.14 -19.88 55.11
CA THR A 131 -5.95 -20.90 55.81
C THR A 131 -5.16 -21.81 56.73
N ALA A 132 -3.82 -21.68 56.76
CA ALA A 132 -2.91 -22.49 57.57
C ALA A 132 -2.40 -21.78 58.84
N ALA A 133 -2.93 -20.59 59.14
CA ALA A 133 -2.69 -19.82 60.37
C ALA A 133 -3.99 -19.71 61.17
#